data_AF-A0A1V8NCH1-F1
#
_entry.id   AF-A0A1V8NCH1-F1
#
_cell.length_a   1.000
_cell.length_b   1.000
_cell.length_c   1.000
_cell.angle_alpha   90.00
_cell.angle_beta   90.00
_cell.angle_gamma   90.00
#
_symmetry.space_group_name_H-M   'P 1'
#
loop_
_entity.id
_entity.type
_entity.pdbx_description
1 polymer ?
#
loop_
_entity_poly.entity_id
_entity_poly.type
_entity_poly.pdbx_seq_one_letter_code
_entity_poly.pdbx_strand_id
1 'polypeptide(L)'
;MQYFRYYKNYKLRKKFFYKRFLFFKFLFFIIFTAFFLRLFYLQISNSDFFSQKSDMRTIRVKRIPSFRGIIYDRFKKPVAINIPSITVWANPKEVFIKNIMKEKSWQLLSRYISTPIENIYYNIVHSKKEFVYLARKISINTGKNIEKLKIPGVYCEIEYKRYYPFGKSLANLIGITNIDEKGIEGIEKSFDFLLSGEPGKKIFRKDGFGRVVENIYEKKKNLPQIYF
;
A
#
# COMPACT_ATOMS: atom_id res chain seq x y z
N MET A 1 56.20 46.00 55.40
CA MET A 1 56.27 44.59 54.92
C MET A 1 54.92 43.84 54.82
N GLN A 2 53.86 44.21 55.56
CA GLN A 2 52.56 43.49 55.51
C GLN A 2 51.79 43.61 54.18
N TYR A 3 51.80 44.79 53.54
CA TYR A 3 51.08 45.03 52.28
C TYR A 3 51.58 44.17 51.09
N PHE A 4 52.90 43.93 50.99
CA PHE A 4 53.47 43.09 49.93
C PHE A 4 53.10 41.61 50.10
N ARG A 5 53.03 41.12 51.36
CA ARG A 5 52.53 39.77 51.70
C ARG A 5 51.05 39.62 51.35
N TYR A 6 50.22 40.63 51.60
CA TYR A 6 48.81 40.64 51.23
C TYR A 6 48.61 40.54 49.71
N TYR A 7 49.32 41.35 48.93
CA TYR A 7 49.22 41.34 47.46
C TYR A 7 49.75 40.02 46.85
N LYS A 8 50.83 39.46 47.41
CA LYS A 8 51.36 38.14 47.03
C LYS A 8 50.34 37.04 47.31
N ASN A 9 49.67 37.06 48.47
CA ASN A 9 48.64 36.10 48.84
C ASN A 9 47.36 36.24 48.01
N TYR A 10 46.96 37.45 47.62
CA TYR A 10 45.85 37.68 46.68
C TYR A 10 46.14 37.09 45.28
N LYS A 11 47.34 37.33 44.73
CA LYS A 11 47.77 36.77 43.43
C LYS A 11 47.90 35.25 43.47
N LEU A 12 48.36 34.69 44.60
CA LEU A 12 48.40 33.23 44.83
C LEU A 12 46.99 32.65 44.89
N ARG A 13 46.07 33.23 45.66
CA ARG A 13 44.67 32.76 45.81
C ARG A 13 43.89 32.84 44.49
N LYS A 14 44.09 33.89 43.67
CA LYS A 14 43.52 34.01 42.31
C LYS A 14 44.11 32.97 41.34
N LYS A 15 45.43 32.69 41.42
CA LYS A 15 46.06 31.59 40.67
C LYS A 15 45.53 30.21 41.08
N PHE A 16 45.28 29.97 42.37
CA PHE A 16 44.67 28.72 42.85
C PHE A 16 43.22 28.56 42.36
N PHE A 17 42.42 29.63 42.38
CA PHE A 17 41.05 29.61 41.86
C PHE A 17 41.02 29.37 40.35
N TYR A 18 41.91 30.01 39.59
CA TYR A 18 42.04 29.82 38.13
C TYR A 18 42.47 28.39 37.76
N LYS A 19 43.42 27.79 38.50
CA LYS A 19 43.83 26.39 38.30
C LYS A 19 42.70 25.40 38.59
N ARG A 20 41.90 25.62 39.64
CA ARG A 20 40.71 24.79 39.94
C ARG A 20 39.66 24.90 38.85
N PHE A 21 39.38 26.12 38.37
CA PHE A 21 38.45 26.34 37.27
C PHE A 21 38.91 25.66 35.97
N LEU A 22 40.19 25.76 35.62
CA LEU A 22 40.80 25.05 34.50
C LEU A 22 40.67 23.53 34.62
N PHE A 23 40.87 22.99 35.83
CA PHE A 23 40.71 21.57 36.11
C PHE A 23 39.27 21.11 35.86
N PHE A 24 38.26 21.82 36.37
CA PHE A 24 36.86 21.49 36.12
C PHE A 24 36.47 21.61 34.65
N LYS A 25 36.97 22.63 33.94
CA LYS A 25 36.74 22.79 32.49
C LYS A 25 37.33 21.61 31.70
N PHE A 26 38.54 21.18 32.05
CA PHE A 26 39.19 20.03 31.42
C PHE A 26 38.44 18.73 31.70
N LEU A 27 38.02 18.51 32.95
CA LEU A 27 37.21 17.35 33.34
C LEU A 27 35.88 17.31 32.58
N PHE A 28 35.19 18.45 32.49
CA PHE A 28 33.94 18.57 31.73
C PHE A 28 34.15 18.25 30.24
N PHE A 29 35.23 18.75 29.65
CA PHE A 29 35.57 18.46 28.26
C PHE A 29 35.84 16.98 28.01
N ILE A 30 36.54 16.29 28.93
CA ILE A 30 36.77 14.84 28.84
C ILE A 30 35.45 14.08 28.89
N ILE A 31 34.57 14.40 29.85
CA ILE A 31 33.27 13.74 29.98
C ILE A 31 32.45 13.94 28.70
N PHE A 32 32.38 15.17 28.19
CA PHE A 32 31.65 15.48 26.96
C PHE A 32 32.22 14.72 25.75
N THR A 33 33.54 14.64 25.64
CA THR A 33 34.22 13.88 24.58
C THR A 33 33.90 12.39 24.66
N ALA A 34 33.89 11.82 25.87
CA ALA A 34 33.51 10.41 26.07
C ALA A 34 32.05 10.13 25.66
N PHE A 35 31.12 11.03 26.00
CA PHE A 35 29.73 10.94 25.52
C PHE A 35 29.64 11.03 23.99
N PHE A 36 30.38 11.96 23.38
CA PHE A 36 30.40 12.13 21.92
C PHE A 36 30.93 10.88 21.22
N LEU A 37 32.04 10.31 21.70
CA LEU A 37 32.59 9.06 21.17
C LEU A 37 31.61 7.88 21.34
N ARG A 38 30.88 7.82 22.46
CA ARG A 38 29.87 6.78 22.68
C ARG A 38 28.69 6.90 21.71
N LEU A 39 28.23 8.13 21.45
CA LEU A 39 27.17 8.39 20.47
C LEU A 39 27.63 8.06 19.06
N PHE A 40 28.85 8.46 18.70
CA PHE A 40 29.45 8.16 17.40
C PHE A 40 29.58 6.65 17.17
N TYR A 41 30.04 5.92 18.18
CA TYR A 41 30.12 4.46 18.15
C TYR A 41 28.74 3.82 17.94
N LEU A 42 27.71 4.28 18.66
CA LEU A 42 26.34 3.76 18.51
C LEU A 42 25.74 4.09 17.14
N GLN A 43 26.01 5.28 16.59
CA GLN A 43 25.50 5.67 15.27
C GLN A 43 26.14 4.83 14.15
N ILE A 44 27.43 4.54 14.21
CA ILE A 44 28.14 3.77 13.17
C ILE A 44 27.94 2.27 13.31
N SER A 45 28.01 1.73 14.55
CA SER A 45 27.91 0.28 14.75
C SER A 45 26.48 -0.25 14.60
N ASN A 46 25.45 0.56 14.85
CA ASN A 46 24.05 0.12 14.82
C ASN A 46 23.20 0.78 13.74
N SER A 47 23.78 1.60 12.85
CA SER A 47 23.03 2.24 11.74
C SER A 47 22.25 1.22 10.94
N ASP A 48 22.86 0.08 10.63
CA ASP A 48 22.29 -0.93 9.74
C ASP A 48 21.18 -1.71 10.44
N PHE A 49 21.34 -1.99 11.74
CA PHE A 49 20.33 -2.68 12.55
C PHE A 49 19.06 -1.82 12.75
N PHE A 50 19.21 -0.53 13.02
CA PHE A 50 18.07 0.39 13.16
C PHE A 50 17.43 0.72 11.81
N SER A 51 18.22 0.83 10.74
CA SER A 51 17.72 1.03 9.38
C SER A 51 16.91 -0.17 8.91
N GLN A 52 17.38 -1.41 9.14
CA GLN A 52 16.62 -2.62 8.81
C GLN A 52 15.30 -2.73 9.58
N LYS A 53 15.30 -2.43 10.89
CA LYS A 53 14.06 -2.41 11.69
C LYS A 53 13.09 -1.33 11.22
N SER A 54 13.59 -0.16 10.81
CA SER A 54 12.79 0.88 10.19
C SER A 54 12.22 0.40 8.85
N ASP A 55 13.03 -0.23 8.02
CA ASP A 55 12.64 -0.74 6.70
C ASP A 55 11.55 -1.80 6.77
N MET A 56 11.64 -2.74 7.71
CA MET A 56 10.60 -3.75 7.93
C MET A 56 9.23 -3.13 8.29
N ARG A 57 9.22 -1.97 8.94
CA ARG A 57 7.98 -1.29 9.36
C ARG A 57 7.42 -0.39 8.27
N THR A 58 8.31 0.17 7.45
CA THR A 58 8.06 1.36 6.63
C THR A 58 7.96 1.02 5.14
N ILE A 59 8.69 0.00 4.67
CA ILE A 59 8.66 -0.44 3.27
C ILE A 59 7.41 -1.28 3.01
N ARG A 60 6.69 -0.92 1.95
CA ARG A 60 5.51 -1.64 1.47
C ARG A 60 5.68 -2.00 0.00
N VAL A 61 5.19 -3.18 -0.35
CA VAL A 61 5.16 -3.69 -1.73
C VAL A 61 3.71 -3.66 -2.19
N LYS A 62 3.40 -2.87 -3.23
CA LYS A 62 2.12 -2.92 -3.94
C LYS A 62 2.34 -3.54 -5.31
N ARG A 63 1.60 -4.60 -5.59
CA ARG A 63 1.52 -5.19 -6.94
C ARG A 63 0.66 -4.27 -7.80
N ILE A 64 1.16 -3.92 -8.98
CA ILE A 64 0.38 -3.22 -10.00
C ILE A 64 -0.22 -4.31 -10.88
N PRO A 65 -1.55 -4.48 -10.91
CA PRO A 65 -2.16 -5.54 -11.71
C PRO A 65 -1.78 -5.34 -13.19
N SER A 66 -1.30 -6.42 -13.82
CA SER A 66 -1.18 -6.51 -15.27
C SER A 66 -2.58 -6.63 -15.88
N PHE A 67 -2.74 -6.17 -17.10
CA PHE A 67 -3.96 -6.45 -17.85
C PHE A 67 -3.72 -7.67 -18.71
N ARG A 68 -4.75 -8.51 -18.82
CA ARG A 68 -4.72 -9.66 -19.71
C ARG A 68 -4.52 -9.25 -21.16
N GLY A 69 -3.73 -9.97 -21.93
CA GLY A 69 -3.41 -9.60 -23.31
C GLY A 69 -4.62 -9.58 -24.23
N ILE A 70 -4.62 -8.69 -25.23
CA ILE A 70 -5.66 -8.67 -26.26
C ILE A 70 -5.41 -9.83 -27.23
N ILE A 71 -6.47 -10.53 -27.61
CA ILE A 71 -6.42 -11.54 -28.67
C ILE A 71 -6.97 -10.89 -29.95
N TYR A 72 -6.18 -10.97 -31.02
CA TYR A 72 -6.56 -10.52 -32.36
C TYR A 72 -6.73 -11.71 -33.30
N ASP A 73 -7.67 -11.57 -34.24
CA ASP A 73 -7.77 -12.40 -35.43
C ASP A 73 -6.77 -11.95 -36.52
N ARG A 74 -6.66 -12.70 -37.61
CA ARG A 74 -5.72 -12.53 -38.73
C ARG A 74 -5.81 -11.17 -39.41
N PHE A 75 -6.97 -10.54 -39.32
CA PHE A 75 -7.23 -9.19 -39.82
C PHE A 75 -7.02 -8.10 -38.77
N LYS A 76 -6.31 -8.38 -37.66
CA LYS A 76 -6.11 -7.50 -36.50
C LYS A 76 -7.42 -7.02 -35.84
N LYS A 77 -8.50 -7.79 -35.98
CA LYS A 77 -9.77 -7.50 -35.29
C LYS A 77 -9.73 -8.09 -33.89
N PRO A 78 -10.05 -7.32 -32.83
CA PRO A 78 -10.01 -7.82 -31.47
C PRO A 78 -11.13 -8.84 -31.24
N VAL A 79 -10.76 -10.04 -30.82
CA VAL A 79 -11.72 -11.13 -30.51
C VAL A 79 -11.90 -11.35 -29.01
N ALA A 80 -10.94 -10.89 -28.20
CA ALA A 80 -11.06 -10.85 -26.74
C ALA A 80 -10.33 -9.62 -26.18
N ILE A 81 -11.05 -8.80 -25.41
CA ILE A 81 -10.58 -7.53 -24.86
C ILE A 81 -10.92 -7.40 -23.38
N ASN A 82 -10.26 -6.46 -22.71
CA ASN A 82 -10.58 -6.10 -21.33
C ASN A 82 -11.45 -4.85 -21.32
N ILE A 83 -12.60 -4.92 -20.67
CA ILE A 83 -13.50 -3.79 -20.49
C ILE A 83 -13.46 -3.35 -19.02
N PRO A 84 -13.40 -2.04 -18.74
CA PRO A 84 -13.47 -1.54 -17.37
C PRO A 84 -14.80 -1.94 -16.70
N SER A 85 -14.68 -2.30 -15.43
CA SER A 85 -15.77 -2.74 -14.57
C SER A 85 -15.53 -2.20 -13.16
N ILE A 86 -16.57 -2.22 -12.32
CA ILE A 86 -16.43 -1.84 -10.92
C ILE A 86 -16.58 -3.08 -10.05
N THR A 87 -15.73 -3.19 -9.05
CA THR A 87 -15.85 -4.16 -7.96
C THR A 87 -16.16 -3.39 -6.69
N VAL A 88 -17.23 -3.79 -6.01
CA VAL A 88 -17.73 -3.18 -4.79
C VAL A 88 -17.34 -4.07 -3.62
N TRP A 89 -16.71 -3.48 -2.62
CA TRP A 89 -16.30 -4.17 -1.41
C TRP A 89 -16.61 -3.34 -0.18
N ALA A 90 -16.67 -3.98 0.98
CA ALA A 90 -16.90 -3.32 2.25
C ALA A 90 -15.80 -3.64 3.26
N ASN A 91 -15.57 -2.71 4.18
CA ASN A 91 -14.79 -2.91 5.40
C ASN A 91 -15.75 -3.17 6.57
N PRO A 92 -15.89 -4.43 7.04
CA PRO A 92 -16.81 -4.76 8.12
C PRO A 92 -16.61 -3.92 9.39
N LYS A 93 -15.36 -3.61 9.77
CA LYS A 93 -15.08 -2.83 11.00
C LYS A 93 -15.70 -1.44 10.94
N GLU A 94 -15.56 -0.75 9.81
CA GLU A 94 -16.13 0.59 9.62
C GLU A 94 -17.66 0.58 9.58
N VAL A 95 -18.23 -0.46 8.97
CA VAL A 95 -19.67 -0.66 8.90
C VAL A 95 -20.27 -0.90 10.29
N PHE A 96 -19.63 -1.71 11.15
CA PHE A 96 -20.08 -1.98 12.52
C PHE A 96 -19.97 -0.77 13.44
N ILE A 97 -18.86 -0.04 13.39
CA ILE A 97 -18.64 1.13 14.26
C ILE A 97 -19.73 2.17 14.08
N LYS A 98 -20.24 2.34 12.85
CA LYS A 98 -21.23 3.36 12.56
C LYS A 98 -22.69 2.88 12.69
N ASN A 99 -22.92 1.56 12.81
CA ASN A 99 -24.27 0.95 12.89
C ASN A 99 -25.22 1.37 11.74
N ILE A 100 -24.68 1.55 10.54
CA ILE A 100 -25.35 2.18 9.38
C ILE A 100 -26.16 1.17 8.52
N MET A 101 -26.11 -0.13 8.84
CA MET A 101 -26.71 -1.20 8.03
C MET A 101 -28.24 -1.12 7.85
N LYS A 102 -28.93 -0.26 8.62
CA LYS A 102 -30.38 -0.03 8.53
C LYS A 102 -30.78 1.12 7.60
N GLU A 103 -29.82 1.82 7.01
CA GLU A 103 -30.13 2.94 6.12
C GLU A 103 -30.75 2.48 4.78
N LYS A 104 -31.63 3.33 4.21
CA LYS A 104 -32.21 3.16 2.87
C LYS A 104 -31.15 2.96 1.78
N SER A 105 -29.94 3.48 2.00
CA SER A 105 -28.78 3.35 1.11
C SER A 105 -28.38 1.88 0.90
N TRP A 106 -28.41 1.04 1.93
CA TRP A 106 -28.12 -0.40 1.84
C TRP A 106 -29.19 -1.17 1.06
N GLN A 107 -30.46 -0.76 1.15
CA GLN A 107 -31.53 -1.36 0.34
C GLN A 107 -31.34 -1.04 -1.15
N LEU A 108 -30.91 0.19 -1.47
CA LEU A 108 -30.59 0.58 -2.84
C LEU A 108 -29.37 -0.19 -3.37
N LEU A 109 -28.32 -0.34 -2.55
CA LEU A 109 -27.14 -1.15 -2.86
C LEU A 109 -27.53 -2.60 -3.21
N SER A 110 -28.34 -3.24 -2.37
CA SER A 110 -28.86 -4.59 -2.59
C SER A 110 -29.58 -4.72 -3.93
N ARG A 111 -30.42 -3.74 -4.29
CA ARG A 111 -31.10 -3.68 -5.59
C ARG A 111 -30.14 -3.50 -6.76
N TYR A 112 -29.11 -2.67 -6.63
CA TYR A 112 -28.14 -2.45 -7.70
C TYR A 112 -27.27 -3.69 -7.98
N ILE A 113 -26.95 -4.47 -6.95
CA ILE A 113 -26.11 -5.68 -7.05
C ILE A 113 -26.97 -6.94 -7.30
N SER A 114 -28.30 -6.85 -7.16
CA SER A 114 -29.23 -7.98 -7.23
C SER A 114 -28.91 -9.08 -6.21
N THR A 115 -28.42 -8.70 -5.02
CA THR A 115 -28.16 -9.62 -3.91
C THR A 115 -29.06 -9.27 -2.73
N PRO A 116 -29.74 -10.24 -2.10
CA PRO A 116 -30.56 -9.99 -0.93
C PRO A 116 -29.76 -9.32 0.18
N ILE A 117 -30.37 -8.36 0.87
CA ILE A 117 -29.70 -7.58 1.91
C ILE A 117 -29.25 -8.47 3.07
N GLU A 118 -30.00 -9.54 3.34
CA GLU A 118 -29.72 -10.55 4.36
C GLU A 118 -28.39 -11.24 4.09
N ASN A 119 -28.11 -11.58 2.82
CA ASN A 119 -26.85 -12.22 2.43
C ASN A 119 -25.67 -11.25 2.55
N ILE A 120 -25.88 -9.99 2.18
CA ILE A 120 -24.86 -8.94 2.34
C ILE A 120 -24.53 -8.76 3.83
N TYR A 121 -25.57 -8.67 4.67
CA TYR A 121 -25.41 -8.56 6.12
C TYR A 121 -24.67 -9.77 6.70
N TYR A 122 -25.09 -10.98 6.32
CA TYR A 122 -24.46 -12.22 6.77
C TYR A 122 -22.96 -12.24 6.45
N ASN A 123 -22.58 -11.90 5.21
CA ASN A 123 -21.19 -11.88 4.76
C ASN A 123 -20.33 -10.84 5.49
N ILE A 124 -20.92 -9.70 5.87
CA ILE A 124 -20.22 -8.65 6.61
C ILE A 124 -20.05 -9.04 8.08
N VAL A 125 -21.10 -9.52 8.75
CA VAL A 125 -21.08 -9.91 10.18
C VAL A 125 -20.16 -11.06 10.48
N HIS A 126 -20.13 -12.08 9.63
CA HIS A 126 -19.31 -13.26 9.88
C HIS A 126 -17.86 -13.07 9.42
N SER A 127 -17.55 -11.94 8.77
CA SER A 127 -16.19 -11.66 8.33
C SER A 127 -15.36 -11.02 9.45
N LYS A 128 -14.28 -11.71 9.83
CA LYS A 128 -13.22 -11.15 10.69
C LYS A 128 -12.21 -10.30 9.90
N LYS A 129 -12.38 -10.18 8.58
CA LYS A 129 -11.45 -9.48 7.68
C LYS A 129 -11.85 -8.01 7.55
N GLU A 130 -10.90 -7.16 7.19
CA GLU A 130 -11.13 -5.74 6.87
C GLU A 130 -11.60 -5.52 5.43
N PHE A 131 -11.85 -6.61 4.70
CA PHE A 131 -12.22 -6.60 3.29
C PHE A 131 -13.18 -7.74 2.98
N VAL A 132 -14.34 -7.41 2.40
CA VAL A 132 -15.36 -8.36 1.94
C VAL A 132 -15.89 -7.88 0.58
N TYR A 133 -15.87 -8.75 -0.42
CA TYR A 133 -16.52 -8.46 -1.70
C TYR A 133 -18.05 -8.46 -1.54
N LEU A 134 -18.69 -7.42 -2.04
CA LEU A 134 -20.15 -7.32 -2.16
C LEU A 134 -20.61 -7.66 -3.57
N ALA A 135 -19.90 -7.12 -4.56
CA ALA A 135 -20.11 -7.41 -5.98
C ALA A 135 -18.77 -7.33 -6.70
N ARG A 136 -18.53 -8.21 -7.67
CA ARG A 136 -17.32 -8.17 -8.49
C ARG A 136 -17.67 -7.91 -9.95
N LYS A 137 -16.88 -7.09 -10.62
CA LYS A 137 -16.90 -6.85 -12.08
C LYS A 137 -18.28 -6.45 -12.64
N ILE A 138 -19.02 -5.65 -11.87
CA ILE A 138 -20.30 -5.08 -12.29
C ILE A 138 -20.09 -3.96 -13.33
N SER A 139 -21.17 -3.56 -14.00
CA SER A 139 -21.12 -2.50 -15.00
C SER A 139 -20.66 -1.18 -14.39
N ILE A 140 -19.93 -0.37 -15.17
CA ILE A 140 -19.46 0.96 -14.75
C ILE A 140 -20.63 1.86 -14.32
N ASN A 141 -21.79 1.75 -15.00
CA ASN A 141 -22.97 2.55 -14.69
C ASN A 141 -23.55 2.17 -13.32
N THR A 142 -23.70 0.86 -13.07
CA THR A 142 -24.17 0.35 -11.78
C THR A 142 -23.23 0.77 -10.65
N GLY A 143 -21.92 0.60 -10.84
CA GLY A 143 -20.93 0.97 -9.83
C GLY A 143 -20.91 2.48 -9.53
N LYS A 144 -21.02 3.34 -10.55
CA LYS A 144 -21.15 4.80 -10.36
C LYS A 144 -22.41 5.18 -9.58
N ASN A 145 -23.52 4.48 -9.78
CA ASN A 145 -24.74 4.72 -9.01
C ASN A 145 -24.57 4.30 -7.55
N ILE A 146 -23.86 3.21 -7.28
CA ILE A 146 -23.51 2.77 -5.93
C ILE A 146 -22.57 3.77 -5.25
N GLU A 147 -21.55 4.27 -5.97
CA GLU A 147 -20.61 5.26 -5.45
C GLU A 147 -21.31 6.56 -5.01
N LYS A 148 -22.34 6.99 -5.75
CA LYS A 148 -23.17 8.15 -5.39
C LYS A 148 -23.95 7.97 -4.08
N LEU A 149 -24.20 6.74 -3.64
CA LEU A 149 -24.88 6.48 -2.36
C LEU A 149 -24.01 6.86 -1.15
N LYS A 150 -22.68 7.02 -1.34
CA LYS A 150 -21.73 7.44 -0.30
C LYS A 150 -21.87 6.65 1.00
N ILE A 151 -22.09 5.34 0.89
CA ILE A 151 -22.28 4.45 2.04
C ILE A 151 -20.95 4.33 2.80
N PRO A 152 -20.88 4.72 4.08
CA PRO A 152 -19.67 4.60 4.86
C PRO A 152 -19.22 3.15 5.00
N GLY A 153 -17.93 2.89 4.76
CA GLY A 153 -17.36 1.55 4.81
C GLY A 153 -17.60 0.70 3.56
N VAL A 154 -18.25 1.25 2.52
CA VAL A 154 -18.37 0.64 1.19
C VAL A 154 -17.50 1.41 0.21
N TYR A 155 -16.74 0.67 -0.58
CA TYR A 155 -15.75 1.20 -1.51
C TYR A 155 -15.94 0.57 -2.89
N CYS A 156 -15.64 1.36 -3.92
CA CYS A 156 -15.66 0.93 -5.31
C CYS A 156 -14.23 0.97 -5.86
N GLU A 157 -13.79 -0.12 -6.48
CA GLU A 157 -12.51 -0.20 -7.18
C GLU A 157 -12.74 -0.51 -8.66
N ILE A 158 -11.99 0.17 -9.53
CA ILE A 158 -12.02 -0.11 -10.96
C ILE A 158 -11.20 -1.37 -11.22
N GLU A 159 -11.86 -2.40 -11.71
CA GLU A 159 -11.25 -3.63 -12.19
C GLU A 159 -11.54 -3.79 -13.69
N TYR A 160 -11.00 -4.84 -14.31
CA TYR A 160 -11.29 -5.16 -15.68
C TYR A 160 -11.97 -6.53 -15.75
N LYS A 161 -12.78 -6.72 -16.79
CA LYS A 161 -13.36 -8.02 -17.09
C LYS A 161 -13.16 -8.35 -18.54
N ARG A 162 -13.06 -9.66 -18.81
CA ARG A 162 -12.90 -10.16 -20.16
C ARG A 162 -14.20 -10.02 -20.94
N TYR A 163 -14.10 -9.55 -22.17
CA TYR A 163 -15.22 -9.38 -23.10
C TYR A 163 -14.87 -9.95 -24.47
N TYR A 164 -15.84 -10.66 -25.06
CA TYR A 164 -15.69 -11.39 -26.31
C TYR A 164 -16.68 -10.81 -27.34
N PRO A 165 -16.25 -9.88 -28.22
CA PRO A 165 -17.15 -9.18 -29.15
C PRO A 165 -17.94 -10.12 -30.07
N PHE A 166 -17.35 -11.24 -30.48
CA PHE A 166 -17.97 -12.23 -31.36
C PHE A 166 -18.80 -13.29 -30.62
N GLY A 167 -18.87 -13.21 -29.29
CA GLY A 167 -19.72 -14.07 -28.46
C GLY A 167 -19.61 -15.56 -28.81
N LYS A 168 -20.76 -16.17 -29.13
CA LYS A 168 -20.90 -17.61 -29.35
C LYS A 168 -20.15 -18.13 -30.59
N SER A 169 -19.98 -17.33 -31.63
CA SER A 169 -19.38 -17.77 -32.90
C SER A 169 -17.94 -18.27 -32.76
N LEU A 170 -17.21 -17.73 -31.77
CA LEU A 170 -15.82 -18.10 -31.49
C LEU A 170 -15.64 -18.63 -30.05
N ALA A 171 -16.73 -18.83 -29.30
CA ALA A 171 -16.67 -19.15 -27.87
C ALA A 171 -15.90 -20.45 -27.59
N ASN A 172 -16.10 -21.50 -28.39
CA ASN A 172 -15.43 -22.78 -28.18
C ASN A 172 -13.93 -22.74 -28.53
N LEU A 173 -13.55 -21.92 -29.51
CA LEU A 173 -12.15 -21.76 -29.93
C LEU A 173 -11.39 -20.87 -28.94
N ILE A 174 -11.92 -19.68 -28.67
CA ILE A 174 -11.28 -18.71 -27.78
C ILE A 174 -11.35 -19.18 -26.34
N GLY A 175 -12.50 -19.72 -25.92
CA GLY A 175 -12.76 -20.10 -24.54
C GLY A 175 -13.14 -18.91 -23.65
N ILE A 176 -13.20 -19.18 -22.34
CA ILE A 176 -13.62 -18.21 -21.32
C ILE A 176 -12.60 -18.13 -20.17
N THR A 177 -12.66 -17.02 -19.43
CA THR A 177 -11.92 -16.82 -18.18
C THR A 177 -12.82 -16.89 -16.96
N ASN A 178 -12.28 -17.27 -15.80
CA ASN A 178 -12.97 -17.15 -14.52
C ASN A 178 -13.03 -15.68 -14.03
N ILE A 179 -13.64 -15.46 -12.87
CA ILE A 179 -13.76 -14.12 -12.26
C ILE A 179 -12.40 -13.51 -11.89
N ASP A 180 -11.39 -14.35 -11.68
CA ASP A 180 -10.00 -13.96 -11.39
C ASP A 180 -9.11 -13.92 -12.64
N GLU A 181 -9.72 -13.87 -13.84
CA GLU A 181 -9.04 -13.74 -15.14
C GLU A 181 -8.15 -14.90 -15.57
N LYS A 182 -8.29 -16.07 -14.94
CA LYS A 182 -7.63 -17.30 -15.38
C LYS A 182 -8.40 -17.94 -16.52
N GLY A 183 -7.72 -18.24 -17.62
CA GLY A 183 -8.29 -18.99 -18.74
C GLY A 183 -8.68 -20.40 -18.33
N ILE A 184 -9.92 -20.80 -18.60
CA ILE A 184 -10.46 -22.11 -18.23
C ILE A 184 -10.53 -23.05 -19.45
N GLU A 185 -10.79 -22.48 -20.62
CA GLU A 185 -11.06 -23.19 -21.87
C GLU A 185 -10.36 -22.54 -23.06
N GLY A 186 -10.29 -23.27 -24.18
CA GLY A 186 -9.83 -22.76 -25.47
C GLY A 186 -8.43 -22.13 -25.46
N ILE A 187 -8.23 -21.16 -26.36
CA ILE A 187 -7.03 -20.33 -26.46
C ILE A 187 -6.72 -19.62 -25.13
N GLU A 188 -7.75 -19.14 -24.42
CA GLU A 188 -7.58 -18.46 -23.14
C GLU A 188 -6.85 -19.33 -22.12
N LYS A 189 -7.14 -20.64 -22.07
CA LYS A 189 -6.43 -21.59 -21.21
C LYS A 189 -5.04 -21.91 -21.74
N SER A 190 -4.93 -22.27 -23.02
CA SER A 190 -3.66 -22.73 -23.62
C SER A 190 -2.57 -21.66 -23.54
N PHE A 191 -2.95 -20.39 -23.65
CA PHE A 191 -2.04 -19.26 -23.59
C PHE A 191 -2.20 -18.42 -22.31
N ASP A 192 -2.77 -18.97 -21.24
CA ASP A 192 -3.03 -18.23 -20.00
C ASP A 192 -1.78 -17.57 -19.43
N PHE A 193 -0.64 -18.27 -19.47
CA PHE A 193 0.65 -17.75 -19.02
C PHE A 193 1.10 -16.53 -19.83
N LEU A 194 0.99 -16.60 -21.17
CA LEU A 194 1.35 -15.49 -22.04
C LEU A 194 0.35 -14.34 -21.90
N LEU A 195 -0.95 -14.64 -21.78
CA LEU A 195 -2.01 -13.64 -21.71
C LEU A 195 -2.06 -12.92 -20.36
N SER A 196 -1.74 -13.57 -19.25
CA SER A 196 -1.79 -12.95 -17.91
C SER A 196 -0.79 -11.79 -17.76
N GLY A 197 0.27 -11.81 -18.55
CA GLY A 197 1.36 -10.84 -18.47
C GLY A 197 2.09 -10.89 -17.14
N GLU A 198 3.05 -10.00 -16.96
CA GLU A 198 3.75 -9.86 -15.70
C GLU A 198 3.20 -8.67 -14.91
N PRO A 199 2.70 -8.87 -13.68
CA PRO A 199 2.27 -7.77 -12.84
C PRO A 199 3.47 -6.86 -12.55
N GLY A 200 3.22 -5.56 -12.59
CA GLY A 200 4.19 -4.59 -12.14
C GLY A 200 4.39 -4.69 -10.62
N LYS A 201 5.51 -4.16 -10.14
CA LYS A 201 5.82 -4.13 -8.69
C LYS A 201 6.27 -2.74 -8.32
N LYS A 202 5.58 -2.11 -7.37
CA LYS A 202 5.96 -0.83 -6.78
C LYS A 202 6.36 -1.03 -5.33
N ILE A 203 7.60 -0.71 -4.99
CA ILE A 203 8.11 -0.70 -3.63
C ILE A 203 8.20 0.76 -3.20
N PHE A 204 7.55 1.09 -2.09
CA PHE A 204 7.49 2.46 -1.59
C PHE A 204 7.54 2.49 -0.06
N ARG A 205 8.00 3.61 0.48
CA ARG A 205 8.17 3.85 1.91
C ARG A 205 7.03 4.73 2.41
N LYS A 206 6.38 4.37 3.53
CA LYS A 206 5.30 5.15 4.16
C LYS A 206 5.73 5.79 5.48
N ASP A 207 5.32 7.02 5.76
CA ASP A 207 5.52 7.63 7.09
C ASP A 207 4.59 7.02 8.17
N GLY A 208 4.75 7.48 9.42
CA GLY A 208 3.88 7.10 10.54
C GLY A 208 2.42 7.56 10.40
N PHE A 209 2.13 8.49 9.48
CA PHE A 209 0.77 8.93 9.12
C PHE A 209 0.21 8.18 7.90
N GLY A 210 0.94 7.20 7.36
CA GLY A 210 0.53 6.35 6.25
C GLY A 210 0.73 6.96 4.85
N ARG A 211 1.35 8.14 4.75
CA ARG A 211 1.64 8.86 3.49
C ARG A 211 2.85 8.26 2.80
N VAL A 212 2.87 8.22 1.47
CA VAL A 212 4.02 7.74 0.71
C VAL A 212 5.10 8.81 0.67
N VAL A 213 6.28 8.50 1.21
CA VAL A 213 7.43 9.41 1.29
C VAL A 213 8.38 9.19 0.12
N GLU A 214 8.58 7.94 -0.29
CA GLU A 214 9.60 7.59 -1.27
C GLU A 214 9.18 6.37 -2.10
N ASN A 215 9.46 6.41 -3.41
CA ASN A 215 9.32 5.26 -4.31
C ASN A 215 10.69 4.63 -4.54
N ILE A 216 10.93 3.46 -3.95
CA ILE A 216 12.23 2.79 -3.96
C ILE A 216 12.45 2.04 -5.28
N TYR A 217 11.40 1.41 -5.81
CA TYR A 217 11.50 0.62 -7.04
C TYR A 217 10.16 0.54 -7.75
N GLU A 218 10.17 0.65 -9.08
CA GLU A 218 8.99 0.50 -9.92
C GLU A 218 9.30 -0.36 -11.14
N LYS A 219 8.82 -1.62 -11.13
CA LYS A 219 8.76 -2.46 -12.34
C LYS A 219 7.45 -2.16 -13.06
N LYS A 220 7.55 -1.65 -14.29
CA LYS A 220 6.40 -1.47 -15.19
C LYS A 220 5.79 -2.84 -15.54
N LYS A 221 4.47 -2.88 -15.68
CA LYS A 221 3.75 -4.08 -16.14
C LYS A 221 4.05 -4.35 -17.62
N ASN A 222 4.10 -5.63 -18.01
CA ASN A 222 4.14 -6.01 -19.41
C ASN A 222 2.71 -6.32 -19.91
N LEU A 223 2.37 -5.84 -21.11
CA LEU A 223 1.06 -6.00 -21.74
C LEU A 223 1.21 -6.92 -22.96
N PRO A 224 1.03 -8.23 -22.78
CA PRO A 224 1.16 -9.19 -23.88
C PRO A 224 0.05 -8.97 -24.91
N GLN A 225 0.33 -9.32 -26.17
CA GLN A 225 -0.64 -9.33 -27.26
C GLN A 225 -0.44 -10.61 -28.05
N ILE A 226 -1.54 -11.26 -28.44
CA ILE A 226 -1.49 -12.47 -29.27
C ILE A 226 -2.25 -12.21 -30.57
N TYR A 227 -1.63 -12.60 -31.67
CA TYR A 227 -2.17 -12.56 -33.01
C TYR A 227 -2.36 -14.00 -33.49
N PHE A 228 -3.54 -14.29 -34.01
CA PHE A 228 -3.85 -15.51 -34.74
C PHE A 228 -4.14 -15.18 -36.19
#